data_AF-A0A0W8DK17-F1
#
_entry.id   AF-A0A0W8DK17-F1
#
_cell.length_a   1.000
_cell.length_b   1.000
_cell.length_c   1.000
_cell.angle_alpha   90.00
_cell.angle_beta   90.00
_cell.angle_gamma   90.00
#
_symmetry.space_group_name_H-M   'P 1'
#
loop_
_entity.id
_entity.type
_entity.pdbx_description
1 polymer ?
#
loop_
_entity_poly.entity_id
_entity_poly.type
_entity_poly.pdbx_seq_one_letter_code
_entity_poly.pdbx_strand_id
1 'polypeptide(L)'
;MSAVAKTFKNAFQVLTPTREYGVGKRVTRSIWAKYAEPSYWEVVRIRPSPDLKHGKVFGRFTFRGKTDPQVKRMNGVLKKDWSLYEA
;
A
#
# COMPACT_ATOMS: atom_id res chain seq x y z
N MET A 1 -10.62 3.43 14.73
CA MET A 1 -9.89 4.57 14.14
C MET A 1 -8.46 4.13 13.87
N SER A 2 -8.14 3.66 12.66
CA SER A 2 -6.77 3.24 12.34
C SER A 2 -5.87 4.47 12.23
N ALA A 3 -5.00 4.71 13.21
CA ALA A 3 -4.04 5.80 13.15
C ALA A 3 -2.98 5.50 12.07
N VAL A 4 -2.92 6.29 10.99
CA VAL A 4 -1.88 6.16 9.97
C VAL A 4 -0.62 6.87 10.47
N ALA A 5 0.34 6.10 11.01
CA ALA A 5 1.62 6.65 11.44
C ALA A 5 2.40 7.24 10.25
N LYS A 6 2.99 8.43 10.44
CA LYS A 6 3.91 9.02 9.47
C LYS A 6 5.18 8.18 9.43
N THR A 7 5.51 7.70 8.24
CA THR A 7 6.54 6.69 7.97
C THR A 7 7.46 7.21 6.89
N PHE A 8 8.72 6.80 6.91
CA PHE A 8 9.72 7.13 5.88
C PHE A 8 10.03 5.94 4.96
N LYS A 9 9.13 4.95 4.92
CA LYS A 9 9.27 3.73 4.13
C LYS A 9 8.52 3.83 2.81
N ASN A 10 9.10 3.25 1.77
CA ASN A 10 8.40 3.01 0.50
C ASN A 10 7.57 1.72 0.54
N ALA A 11 6.72 1.49 -0.47
CA ALA A 11 5.83 0.34 -0.47
C ALA A 11 6.59 -1.00 -0.41
N PHE A 12 7.76 -1.10 -1.05
CA PHE A 12 8.58 -2.32 -1.02
C PHE A 12 9.18 -2.56 0.36
N GLN A 13 9.70 -1.52 1.02
CA GLN A 13 10.21 -1.62 2.39
C GLN A 13 9.13 -2.01 3.42
N VAL A 14 7.86 -1.77 3.11
CA VAL A 14 6.71 -2.19 3.91
C VAL A 14 6.29 -3.62 3.58
N LEU A 15 6.25 -3.97 2.29
CA LEU A 15 5.66 -5.22 1.80
C LEU A 15 6.65 -6.39 1.78
N THR A 16 7.88 -6.19 1.32
CA THR A 16 8.84 -7.28 1.12
C THR A 16 9.27 -8.00 2.40
N PRO A 17 9.28 -7.39 3.60
CA PRO A 17 9.54 -8.12 4.85
C PRO A 17 8.37 -9.01 5.30
N THR A 18 7.19 -8.87 4.71
CA THR A 18 6.00 -9.66 5.07
C THR A 18 5.92 -10.95 4.26
N ARG A 19 5.19 -11.95 4.79
CA ARG A 19 4.95 -13.22 4.09
C ARG A 19 4.40 -12.98 2.68
N GLU A 20 4.93 -13.72 1.71
CA GLU A 20 4.54 -13.64 0.29
C GLU A 20 4.62 -12.21 -0.27
N TYR A 21 5.56 -11.41 0.26
CA TYR A 21 5.76 -10.01 -0.11
C TYR A 21 4.48 -9.15 0.03
N GLY A 22 3.62 -9.51 0.97
CA GLY A 22 2.46 -8.71 1.36
C GLY A 22 1.24 -8.88 0.46
N VAL A 23 1.16 -9.95 -0.33
CA VAL A 23 -0.09 -10.32 -1.01
C VAL A 23 -1.20 -10.53 0.03
N GLY A 24 -2.38 -9.97 -0.23
CA GLY A 24 -3.53 -9.95 0.69
C GLY A 24 -3.45 -8.89 1.79
N LYS A 25 -2.31 -8.23 1.99
CA LYS A 25 -2.19 -7.13 2.96
C LYS A 25 -2.72 -5.83 2.37
N ARG A 26 -3.14 -4.93 3.27
CA ARG A 26 -3.54 -3.58 2.93
C ARG A 26 -2.42 -2.60 3.28
N VAL A 27 -2.21 -1.61 2.43
CA VAL A 27 -1.24 -0.53 2.65
C VAL A 27 -1.87 0.82 2.40
N THR A 28 -1.47 1.82 3.18
CA THR A 28 -2.00 3.18 3.10
C THR A 28 -0.85 4.19 2.97
N ARG A 29 -1.19 5.43 2.61
CA ARG A 29 -0.26 6.55 2.56
C ARG A 29 -0.61 7.58 3.61
N SER A 30 0.40 8.15 4.26
CA SER A 30 0.19 9.19 5.27
C SER A 30 -0.56 10.43 4.74
N ILE A 31 -0.46 10.75 3.45
CA ILE A 31 -1.21 11.84 2.82
C ILE A 31 -2.74 11.63 2.81
N TRP A 32 -3.21 10.40 3.03
CA TRP A 32 -4.63 10.08 3.08
C TRP A 32 -5.20 10.19 4.50
N ALA A 33 -4.37 10.35 5.53
CA ALA A 33 -4.79 10.49 6.93
C ALA A 33 -5.69 11.71 7.19
N LYS A 34 -5.72 12.67 6.26
CA LYS A 34 -6.60 13.85 6.32
C LYS A 34 -8.09 13.53 6.06
N TYR A 35 -8.39 12.36 5.52
CA TYR A 35 -9.76 11.94 5.26
C TYR A 35 -10.26 11.06 6.41
N ALA A 36 -11.51 11.28 6.83
CA ALA A 36 -12.13 10.44 7.85
C ALA A 36 -12.44 9.03 7.32
N GLU A 37 -12.75 8.93 6.03
CA GLU A 37 -13.06 7.66 5.39
C GLU A 37 -11.78 6.90 4.99
N PRO A 38 -11.78 5.55 5.06
CA PRO A 38 -10.58 4.77 4.86
C PRO A 38 -10.07 4.86 3.41
N SER A 39 -8.76 4.95 3.26
CA SER A 39 -8.08 4.92 1.96
C SER A 39 -6.87 4.00 2.03
N TYR A 40 -6.84 2.97 1.18
CA TYR A 40 -5.78 1.96 1.16
C TYR A 40 -5.75 1.23 -0.18
N TRP A 41 -4.67 0.52 -0.42
CA TRP A 41 -4.56 -0.49 -1.46
C TRP A 41 -4.57 -1.87 -0.82
N GLU A 42 -5.39 -2.78 -1.33
CA GLU A 42 -5.29 -4.21 -1.06
C GLU A 42 -4.39 -4.86 -2.10
N VAL A 43 -3.25 -5.40 -1.68
CA VAL A 43 -2.23 -5.95 -2.59
C VAL A 43 -2.69 -7.30 -3.13
N VAL A 44 -2.77 -7.42 -4.44
CA VAL A 44 -3.18 -8.65 -5.14
C VAL A 44 -1.97 -9.33 -5.78
N ARG A 45 -1.01 -8.56 -6.29
CA ARG A 45 0.18 -9.09 -6.94
C ARG A 45 1.35 -8.12 -6.81
N ILE A 46 2.53 -8.64 -6.53
CA ILE A 46 3.77 -7.88 -6.47
C ILE A 46 4.85 -8.56 -7.31
N ARG A 47 5.65 -7.75 -8.01
CA ARG A 47 6.82 -8.16 -8.78
C ARG A 47 7.98 -7.25 -8.37
N PRO A 48 8.69 -7.60 -7.28
CA PRO A 48 9.87 -6.84 -6.87
C PRO A 48 11.02 -7.08 -7.85
N SER A 49 11.95 -6.14 -7.91
CA SER A 49 13.26 -6.35 -8.52
C SER A 49 14.12 -7.31 -7.68
N PRO A 50 15.21 -7.86 -8.25
CA PRO A 50 16.12 -8.73 -7.51
C PRO A 50 16.70 -8.10 -6.23
N ASP A 51 16.87 -6.78 -6.20
CA ASP A 51 17.37 -6.04 -5.01
C ASP A 51 16.27 -5.71 -3.98
N LEU A 52 15.01 -6.07 -4.27
CA LEU A 52 13.82 -5.83 -3.44
C LEU A 52 13.51 -4.36 -3.12
N LYS A 53 14.14 -3.38 -3.79
CA LYS A 53 13.97 -1.95 -3.49
C LYS A 53 12.88 -1.26 -4.33
N HIS A 54 12.53 -1.85 -5.48
CA HIS A 54 11.55 -1.30 -6.41
C HIS A 54 10.82 -2.40 -7.19
N GLY A 55 9.99 -2.02 -8.16
CA GLY A 55 9.29 -2.97 -9.02
C GLY A 55 7.86 -2.54 -9.35
N LYS A 56 6.98 -3.53 -9.49
CA LYS A 56 5.56 -3.31 -9.81
C LYS A 56 4.68 -3.93 -8.73
N VAL A 57 3.71 -3.17 -8.22
CA VAL A 57 2.68 -3.65 -7.30
C VAL A 57 1.31 -3.42 -7.95
N PHE A 58 0.42 -4.39 -7.82
CA PHE A 58 -0.94 -4.35 -8.32
C PHE A 58 -1.89 -4.65 -7.16
N GLY A 59 -3.01 -3.94 -7.12
CA GLY A 59 -3.98 -4.09 -6.04
C GLY A 59 -5.32 -3.47 -6.37
N ARG A 60 -6.28 -3.66 -5.47
CA ARG A 60 -7.57 -2.95 -5.49
C ARG A 60 -7.41 -1.66 -4.69
N PHE A 61 -7.86 -0.55 -5.24
CA PHE A 61 -7.77 0.73 -4.56
C PHE A 61 -9.09 1.09 -3.91
N THR A 62 -9.05 1.38 -2.62
CA THR A 62 -10.15 1.99 -1.89
C THR A 62 -9.76 3.43 -1.58
N PHE A 63 -10.56 4.39 -2.05
CA PHE A 63 -10.38 5.80 -1.74
C PHE A 63 -11.63 6.35 -1.07
N ARG A 64 -11.44 6.88 0.13
CA ARG A 64 -12.51 7.43 0.96
C ARG A 64 -13.72 6.50 1.06
N GLY A 65 -13.47 5.24 1.39
CA GLY A 65 -14.48 4.19 1.53
C GLY A 65 -15.03 3.62 0.21
N LYS A 66 -14.68 4.17 -0.95
CA LYS A 66 -15.13 3.67 -2.26
C LYS A 66 -14.06 2.79 -2.90
N THR A 67 -14.39 1.52 -3.12
CA THR A 67 -13.48 0.54 -3.71
C THR A 67 -13.67 0.47 -5.21
N ASP A 68 -12.56 0.58 -5.94
CA ASP A 68 -12.52 0.35 -7.38
C ASP A 68 -12.67 -1.16 -7.66
N PRO A 69 -13.59 -1.58 -8.55
CA PRO A 69 -13.77 -2.99 -8.86
C PRO A 69 -12.57 -3.61 -9.60
N GLN A 70 -11.73 -2.80 -10.23
CA GLN A 70 -10.62 -3.28 -11.03
C GLN A 70 -9.31 -3.33 -10.24
N VAL A 71 -8.53 -4.38 -10.48
CA VAL A 71 -7.14 -4.45 -10.01
C VAL A 71 -6.29 -3.54 -10.90
N LYS A 72 -5.61 -2.58 -10.28
CA LYS A 72 -4.79 -1.58 -10.97
C LYS A 72 -3.36 -1.62 -10.48
N ARG A 73 -2.44 -1.09 -11.30
CA ARG A 73 -1.06 -0.86 -10.88
C ARG A 73 -1.03 0.27 -9.85
N MET A 74 -0.34 0.06 -8.73
CA MET A 74 -0.14 1.09 -7.72
C MET A 74 0.78 2.19 -8.27
N ASN A 75 0.37 3.43 -8.05
CA ASN A 75 1.16 4.62 -8.40
C ASN A 75 2.00 5.09 -7.20
N GLY A 76 3.16 5.68 -7.46
CA GLY A 76 3.99 6.28 -6.41
C GLY A 76 4.55 5.31 -5.37
N VAL A 77 4.76 4.04 -5.74
CA VAL A 77 5.25 2.97 -4.84
C VAL A 77 6.62 3.27 -4.19
N LEU A 78 7.40 4.18 -4.77
CA LEU A 78 8.70 4.60 -4.24
C LEU A 78 8.64 5.82 -3.30
N LYS A 79 7.47 6.46 -3.16
CA LYS A 79 7.31 7.56 -2.19
C LYS A 79 7.50 7.01 -0.78
N LYS A 80 8.11 7.79 0.10
CA LYS A 80 8.47 7.37 1.46
C LYS A 80 7.39 7.76 2.45
N ASP A 81 6.18 7.30 2.19
CA ASP A 81 5.00 7.64 2.99
C ASP A 81 4.01 6.47 3.14
N TRP A 82 4.48 5.24 2.88
CA TRP A 82 3.68 4.01 2.94
C TRP A 82 3.79 3.28 4.28
N SER A 83 2.66 2.76 4.76
CA SER A 83 2.55 1.90 5.94
C SER A 83 1.56 0.75 5.69
N LEU A 84 1.65 -0.31 6.50
CA LEU A 84 0.59 -1.31 6.58
C LEU A 84 -0.68 -0.65 7.12
N TYR A 85 -1.82 -1.05 6.59
CA TYR A 85 -3.14 -0.64 7.05
C TYR A 85 -3.74 -1.79 7.85
N GLU A 86 -3.78 -1.61 9.17
CA GLU A 86 -4.49 -2.49 10.10
C GLU A 86 -5.85 -1.83 10.38
N ALA A 87 -6.93 -2.55 10.03
CA ALA A 87 -8.31 -2.07 10.20
C ALA A 87 -8.78 -2.25 11.64
#